data_AF-A0A9E5NXY3-F1
#
_entry.id   AF-A0A9E5NXY3-F1
#
_cell.length_a   1.000
_cell.length_b   1.000
_cell.length_c   1.000
_cell.angle_alpha   90.00
_cell.angle_beta   90.00
_cell.angle_gamma   90.00
#
_symmetry.space_group_name_H-M   'P 1'
#
loop_
_entity.id
_entity.type
_entity.pdbx_description
1 polymer ?
#
loop_
_entity_poly.entity_id
_entity_poly.type
_entity_poly.pdbx_seq_one_letter_code
_entity_poly.pdbx_strand_id
1 'polypeptide(L)'
;MQPPRYASPTYSYPACIEVSKRLRWDIDKDVIRGRESDFLQKFLPDGISKVNQLDFLNQDERRLLSQIQGRTYANMFGFVERFITAKILELTQDHWLGDQIALEALVRFCDEELKHQELFRRVEKMMADGMPEGYKFLSEPNEVAGAVLEKSTWAVMALIFEIELFTQEHYKQSIEPEENLS
;
A
#
# COMPACT_ATOMS: atom_id res chain seq x y z
N MET A 1 -7.98 12.17 37.87
CA MET A 1 -8.69 12.02 36.59
C MET A 1 -8.18 10.73 35.96
N GLN A 2 -9.01 9.69 35.84
CA GLN A 2 -8.62 8.49 35.07
C GLN A 2 -8.66 8.85 33.58
N PRO A 3 -7.64 8.46 32.79
CA PRO A 3 -7.70 8.66 31.34
C PRO A 3 -8.89 7.87 30.76
N PRO A 4 -9.56 8.39 29.72
CA PRO A 4 -10.64 7.68 29.07
C PRO A 4 -10.14 6.31 28.60
N ARG A 5 -10.83 5.24 29.01
CA ARG A 5 -10.65 3.91 28.43
C ARG A 5 -11.20 3.98 27.01
N TYR A 6 -10.34 4.16 26.03
CA TYR A 6 -10.68 3.83 24.66
C TYR A 6 -10.92 2.32 24.62
N ALA A 7 -12.18 1.91 24.47
CA ALA A 7 -12.49 0.54 24.11
C ALA A 7 -11.91 0.32 22.71
N SER A 8 -10.72 -0.24 22.64
CA SER A 8 -10.17 -0.70 21.37
C SER A 8 -11.13 -1.78 20.85
N PRO A 9 -11.62 -1.70 19.61
CA PRO A 9 -12.43 -2.78 19.06
C PRO A 9 -11.64 -4.07 19.21
N THR A 10 -12.25 -5.11 19.78
CA THR A 10 -11.62 -6.43 19.86
C THR A 10 -11.60 -7.03 18.45
N TYR A 11 -10.54 -6.74 17.69
CA TYR A 11 -10.26 -7.42 16.43
C TYR A 11 -9.80 -8.84 16.75
N SER A 12 -10.42 -9.83 16.10
CA SER A 12 -10.13 -11.25 16.29
C SER A 12 -9.78 -11.91 14.97
N TYR A 13 -8.94 -12.94 14.99
CA TYR A 13 -8.58 -13.69 13.78
C TYR A 13 -9.79 -14.22 13.00
N PRO A 14 -10.85 -14.76 13.63
CA PRO A 14 -12.09 -15.11 12.91
C PRO A 14 -12.72 -13.94 12.15
N ALA A 15 -12.76 -12.75 12.76
CA ALA A 15 -13.32 -11.57 12.11
C ALA A 15 -12.47 -11.15 10.91
N CYS A 16 -11.14 -11.20 11.00
CA CYS A 16 -10.24 -10.93 9.88
C CYS A 16 -10.45 -11.92 8.73
N ILE A 17 -10.63 -13.21 9.02
CA ILE A 17 -10.92 -14.25 8.02
C ILE A 17 -12.24 -13.95 7.29
N GLU A 18 -13.31 -13.67 8.04
CA GLU A 18 -14.62 -13.36 7.46
C GLU A 18 -14.57 -12.11 6.56
N VAL A 19 -13.89 -11.06 7.02
CA VAL A 19 -13.72 -9.83 6.23
C VAL A 19 -12.89 -10.08 4.97
N SER A 20 -11.77 -10.80 5.07
CA SER A 20 -10.93 -11.18 3.93
C SER A 20 -11.70 -11.98 2.87
N LYS A 21 -12.54 -12.94 3.30
CA LYS A 21 -13.40 -13.70 2.38
C LYS A 21 -14.43 -12.82 1.69
N ARG A 22 -15.06 -11.91 2.43
CA ARG A 22 -16.13 -11.04 1.91
C ARG A 22 -15.63 -9.97 0.95
N LEU A 23 -14.45 -9.40 1.22
CA LEU A 23 -13.87 -8.29 0.46
C LEU A 23 -12.87 -8.75 -0.60
N ARG A 24 -12.84 -10.05 -0.95
CA ARG A 24 -11.90 -10.57 -1.94
C ARG A 24 -12.14 -9.91 -3.30
N TRP A 25 -11.05 -9.41 -3.87
CA TRP A 25 -11.02 -8.72 -5.15
C TRP A 25 -9.92 -9.28 -6.05
N ASP A 26 -10.06 -9.04 -7.36
CA ASP A 26 -9.18 -9.47 -8.43
C ASP A 26 -8.59 -8.26 -9.18
N ILE A 27 -7.27 -8.29 -9.41
CA ILE A 27 -6.55 -7.19 -10.05
C ILE A 27 -7.09 -6.89 -11.44
N ASP A 28 -7.41 -7.91 -12.23
CA ASP A 28 -7.80 -7.74 -13.62
C ASP A 28 -9.28 -7.38 -13.76
N LYS A 29 -10.15 -8.00 -12.95
CA LYS A 29 -11.62 -7.83 -13.04
C LYS A 29 -12.16 -6.66 -12.25
N ASP A 30 -11.58 -6.35 -11.10
CA ASP A 30 -12.14 -5.35 -10.18
C ASP A 30 -11.35 -4.05 -10.18
N VAL A 31 -10.02 -4.11 -10.34
CA VAL A 31 -9.13 -2.94 -10.24
C VAL A 31 -8.71 -2.39 -11.61
N ILE A 32 -7.90 -3.09 -12.39
CA ILE A 32 -7.36 -2.57 -13.66
C ILE A 32 -8.43 -2.55 -14.75
N ARG A 33 -9.22 -3.63 -14.89
CA ARG A 33 -10.35 -3.73 -15.84
C ARG A 33 -9.97 -3.48 -17.30
N GLY A 34 -8.73 -3.84 -17.67
CA GLY A 34 -8.18 -3.60 -19.00
C GLY A 34 -8.00 -2.13 -19.37
N ARG A 35 -8.05 -1.22 -18.40
CA ARG A 35 -7.82 0.22 -18.61
C ARG A 35 -6.35 0.53 -18.78
N GLU A 36 -6.08 1.62 -19.50
CA GLU A 36 -4.77 2.26 -19.59
C GLU A 36 -4.76 3.54 -18.76
N SER A 37 -3.57 4.05 -18.42
CA SER A 37 -3.43 5.32 -17.71
C SER A 37 -3.81 6.51 -18.61
N ASP A 38 -4.62 7.42 -18.08
CA ASP A 38 -4.95 8.71 -18.69
C ASP A 38 -3.92 9.76 -18.28
N PHE A 39 -2.97 10.05 -19.17
CA PHE A 39 -1.90 11.03 -18.95
C PHE A 39 -2.39 12.49 -18.98
N LEU A 40 -3.67 12.74 -19.25
CA LEU A 40 -4.29 14.05 -19.06
C LEU A 40 -4.78 14.25 -17.61
N GLN A 41 -4.76 13.20 -16.78
CA GLN A 41 -5.14 13.23 -15.38
C GLN A 41 -3.93 13.15 -14.43
N LYS A 42 -4.21 13.42 -13.15
CA LYS A 42 -3.27 13.24 -12.04
C LYS A 42 -3.14 11.76 -11.71
N PHE A 43 -1.99 11.35 -11.19
CA PHE A 43 -1.78 9.98 -10.67
C PHE A 43 -1.80 9.91 -9.15
N LEU A 44 -1.78 11.06 -8.47
CA LEU A 44 -1.84 11.13 -7.01
C LEU A 44 -2.79 12.26 -6.57
N PRO A 45 -3.68 12.00 -5.60
CA PRO A 45 -4.67 12.99 -5.15
C PRO A 45 -4.00 14.18 -4.45
N ASP A 46 -4.67 15.33 -4.47
CA ASP A 46 -4.10 16.58 -3.92
C ASP A 46 -3.91 16.54 -2.40
N GLY A 47 -4.70 15.70 -1.73
CA GLY A 47 -4.55 15.40 -0.31
C GLY A 47 -3.17 14.83 0.05
N ILE A 48 -2.53 14.11 -0.87
CA ILE A 48 -1.20 13.50 -0.66
C ILE A 48 -0.12 14.26 -1.43
N SER A 49 -0.38 14.59 -2.69
CA SER A 49 0.60 15.22 -3.58
C SER A 49 1.00 16.62 -3.12
N LYS A 50 0.04 17.34 -2.50
CA LYS A 50 0.15 18.75 -2.09
C LYS A 50 0.61 19.69 -3.21
N VAL A 51 0.55 19.28 -4.48
CA VAL A 51 1.03 20.07 -5.64
C VAL A 51 0.32 21.41 -5.77
N ASN A 52 -0.90 21.51 -5.25
CA ASN A 52 -1.66 22.76 -5.25
C ASN A 52 -1.07 23.86 -4.36
N GLN A 53 -0.15 23.52 -3.44
CA GLN A 53 0.54 24.47 -2.59
C GLN A 53 1.77 25.09 -3.27
N LEU A 54 2.10 24.64 -4.49
CA LEU A 54 3.23 25.12 -5.27
C LEU A 54 2.74 26.16 -6.29
N ASP A 55 2.62 27.41 -5.83
CA ASP A 55 2.03 28.52 -6.61
C ASP A 55 2.86 28.93 -7.83
N PHE A 56 4.13 28.52 -7.90
CA PHE A 56 5.00 28.77 -9.04
C PHE A 56 4.80 27.79 -10.20
N LEU A 57 4.05 26.69 -9.99
CA LEU A 57 3.76 25.70 -11.02
C LEU A 57 2.46 26.03 -11.74
N ASN A 58 2.49 25.98 -13.07
CA ASN A 58 1.28 26.03 -13.89
C ASN A 58 0.52 24.68 -13.85
N GLN A 59 -0.65 24.62 -14.48
CA GLN A 59 -1.53 23.44 -14.44
C GLN A 59 -0.87 22.17 -15.02
N ASP A 60 -0.14 22.29 -16.12
CA ASP A 60 0.54 21.16 -16.76
C ASP A 60 1.72 20.66 -15.91
N GLU A 61 2.45 21.58 -15.29
CA GLU A 61 3.55 21.26 -14.38
C GLU A 61 3.04 20.57 -13.11
N ARG A 62 1.90 21.03 -12.54
CA ARG A 62 1.26 20.37 -11.39
C ARG A 62 0.81 18.96 -11.75
N ARG A 63 0.23 18.76 -12.93
CA ARG A 63 -0.17 17.42 -13.43
C ARG A 63 1.06 16.52 -13.56
N LEU A 64 2.11 16.99 -14.23
CA LEU A 64 3.34 16.21 -14.41
C LEU A 64 3.99 15.86 -13.06
N LEU A 65 4.04 16.81 -12.12
CA LEU A 65 4.57 16.54 -10.79
C LEU A 65 3.72 15.51 -10.02
N SER A 66 2.40 15.59 -10.10
CA SER A 66 1.50 14.56 -9.55
C SER A 66 1.74 13.19 -10.18
N GLN A 67 2.00 13.12 -11.50
CA GLN A 67 2.34 11.88 -12.20
C GLN A 67 3.67 11.29 -11.71
N ILE A 68 4.70 12.11 -11.55
CA ILE A 68 5.99 11.71 -10.97
C ILE A 68 5.79 11.20 -9.53
N GLN A 69 5.01 11.91 -8.71
CA GLN A 69 4.73 11.52 -7.33
C GLN A 69 3.92 10.22 -7.26
N GLY A 70 2.90 10.04 -8.10
CA GLY A 70 2.09 8.82 -8.18
C GLY A 70 2.93 7.61 -8.58
N ARG A 71 3.80 7.75 -9.59
CA ARG A 71 4.73 6.68 -9.98
C ARG A 71 5.75 6.37 -8.88
N THR A 72 6.23 7.39 -8.17
CA THR A 72 7.13 7.21 -7.01
C THR A 72 6.40 6.49 -5.87
N TYR A 73 5.14 6.84 -5.62
CA TYR A 73 4.29 6.22 -4.61
C TYR A 73 4.10 4.72 -4.91
N ALA A 74 3.73 4.37 -6.15
CA ALA A 74 3.59 2.96 -6.56
C ALA A 74 4.88 2.15 -6.38
N ASN A 75 6.03 2.72 -6.78
CA ASN A 75 7.34 2.08 -6.56
C ASN A 75 7.68 1.90 -5.08
N MET A 76 7.39 2.90 -4.24
CA MET A 76 7.65 2.84 -2.80
C MET A 76 6.86 1.71 -2.13
N PHE A 77 5.57 1.60 -2.43
CA PHE A 77 4.77 0.49 -1.90
C PHE A 77 5.25 -0.87 -2.39
N GLY A 78 5.77 -0.96 -3.62
CA GLY A 78 6.37 -2.18 -4.16
C GLY A 78 7.49 -2.81 -3.32
N PHE A 79 8.19 -2.05 -2.47
CA PHE A 79 9.15 -2.61 -1.49
C PHE A 79 8.60 -2.66 -0.07
N VAL A 80 7.69 -1.76 0.32
CA VAL A 80 7.05 -1.77 1.64
C VAL A 80 6.33 -3.09 1.88
N GLU A 81 5.54 -3.53 0.90
CA GLU A 81 4.78 -4.78 1.01
C GLU A 81 5.67 -6.02 1.11
N ARG A 82 6.93 -5.95 0.66
CA ARG A 82 7.87 -7.08 0.72
C ARG A 82 8.24 -7.42 2.16
N PHE A 83 8.66 -6.43 2.95
CA PHE A 83 9.03 -6.70 4.34
C PHE A 83 7.81 -6.97 5.21
N ILE A 84 6.64 -6.39 4.89
CA ILE A 84 5.38 -6.72 5.56
C ILE A 84 5.10 -8.21 5.39
N THR A 85 5.02 -8.68 4.14
CA THR A 85 4.74 -10.09 3.82
C THR A 85 5.76 -11.02 4.48
N ALA A 86 7.05 -10.71 4.36
CA ALA A 86 8.12 -11.53 4.93
C ALA A 86 8.02 -11.62 6.46
N LYS A 87 7.79 -10.49 7.16
CA LYS A 87 7.68 -10.49 8.61
C LYS A 87 6.43 -11.22 9.10
N ILE A 88 5.29 -11.06 8.43
CA ILE A 88 4.07 -11.79 8.83
C ILE A 88 4.22 -13.30 8.60
N LEU A 89 4.84 -13.72 7.48
CA LEU A 89 5.17 -15.13 7.25
C LEU A 89 6.09 -15.69 8.34
N GLU A 90 7.12 -14.95 8.77
CA GLU A 90 7.98 -15.36 9.88
C GLU A 90 7.17 -15.60 11.16
N LEU A 91 6.26 -14.67 11.51
CA LEU A 91 5.42 -14.79 12.70
C LEU A 91 4.43 -15.95 12.64
N THR A 92 4.08 -16.44 11.44
CA THR A 92 3.20 -17.62 11.32
C THR A 92 3.83 -18.88 11.92
N GLN A 93 5.16 -18.92 12.08
CA GLN A 93 5.88 -20.07 12.63
C GLN A 93 5.36 -20.47 14.01
N ASP A 94 4.98 -19.49 14.84
CA ASP A 94 4.46 -19.72 16.19
C ASP A 94 3.07 -20.41 16.18
N HIS A 95 2.41 -20.48 15.02
CA HIS A 95 1.05 -20.99 14.85
C HIS A 95 0.96 -22.29 14.03
N TRP A 96 2.05 -22.75 13.40
CA TRP A 96 2.02 -23.85 12.42
C TRP A 96 1.30 -25.13 12.90
N LEU A 97 1.60 -25.58 14.12
CA LEU A 97 0.94 -26.74 14.75
C LEU A 97 0.03 -26.35 15.93
N GLY A 98 -0.16 -25.05 16.13
CA GLY A 98 -0.91 -24.48 17.24
C GLY A 98 -2.24 -23.90 16.77
N ASP A 99 -2.44 -22.61 17.02
CA ASP A 99 -3.66 -21.89 16.66
C ASP A 99 -3.84 -21.80 15.13
N GLN A 100 -4.63 -22.73 14.57
CA GLN A 100 -4.92 -22.79 13.15
C GLN A 100 -5.77 -21.62 12.65
N ILE A 101 -6.53 -20.95 13.54
CA ILE A 101 -7.33 -19.78 13.17
C ILE A 101 -6.40 -18.58 12.98
N ALA A 102 -5.45 -18.39 13.89
CA ALA A 102 -4.40 -17.39 13.73
C ALA A 102 -3.58 -17.63 12.45
N LEU A 103 -3.18 -18.89 12.20
CA LEU A 103 -2.45 -19.27 11.00
C LEU A 103 -3.24 -18.93 9.72
N GLU A 104 -4.51 -19.31 9.62
CA GLU A 104 -5.35 -18.98 8.45
C GLU A 104 -5.45 -17.46 8.26
N ALA A 105 -5.68 -16.70 9.33
CA ALA A 105 -5.81 -15.26 9.25
C ALA A 105 -4.53 -14.59 8.74
N LEU A 106 -3.37 -14.97 9.26
CA LEU A 106 -2.07 -14.42 8.86
C LEU A 106 -1.69 -14.84 7.42
N VAL A 107 -1.98 -16.07 7.01
CA VAL A 107 -1.74 -16.51 5.62
C VAL A 107 -2.63 -15.74 4.64
N ARG A 108 -3.90 -15.49 4.99
CA ARG A 108 -4.79 -14.66 4.19
C ARG A 108 -4.32 -13.22 4.09
N PHE A 109 -3.82 -12.66 5.18
CA PHE A 109 -3.18 -11.34 5.16
C PHE A 109 -2.03 -11.31 4.14
N CYS A 110 -1.12 -12.29 4.18
CA CYS A 110 -0.04 -12.40 3.21
C CYS A 110 -0.53 -12.58 1.75
N ASP A 111 -1.64 -13.29 1.50
CA ASP A 111 -2.25 -13.40 0.17
C ASP A 111 -2.67 -12.02 -0.36
N GLU A 112 -3.27 -11.17 0.49
CA GLU A 112 -3.64 -9.80 0.12
C GLU A 112 -2.41 -8.93 -0.16
N GLU A 113 -1.36 -8.98 0.66
CA GLU A 113 -0.14 -8.18 0.41
C GLU A 113 0.63 -8.60 -0.84
N LEU A 114 0.62 -9.91 -1.17
CA LEU A 114 1.19 -10.38 -2.43
C LEU A 114 0.38 -9.87 -3.64
N LYS A 115 -0.95 -9.74 -3.51
CA LYS A 115 -1.77 -9.09 -4.54
C LYS A 115 -1.46 -7.60 -4.66
N HIS A 116 -1.26 -6.89 -3.55
CA HIS A 116 -0.84 -5.48 -3.60
C HIS A 116 0.52 -5.32 -4.32
N GLN A 117 1.50 -6.18 -4.05
CA GLN A 117 2.78 -6.18 -4.77
C GLN A 117 2.61 -6.38 -6.27
N GLU A 118 1.74 -7.29 -6.69
CA GLU A 118 1.44 -7.51 -8.11
C GLU A 118 0.74 -6.29 -8.72
N LEU A 119 -0.24 -5.73 -8.02
CA LEU A 119 -0.98 -4.54 -8.45
C LEU A 119 -0.02 -3.38 -8.68
N PHE A 120 0.82 -3.03 -7.69
CA PHE A 120 1.74 -1.91 -7.82
C PHE A 120 2.78 -2.11 -8.92
N ARG A 121 3.23 -3.36 -9.17
CA ARG A 121 4.12 -3.65 -10.30
C ARG A 121 3.46 -3.40 -11.66
N ARG A 122 2.18 -3.75 -11.80
CA ARG A 122 1.42 -3.48 -13.03
C ARG A 122 1.14 -1.99 -13.20
N VAL A 123 0.68 -1.33 -12.12
CA VAL A 123 0.40 0.11 -12.12
C VAL A 123 1.66 0.92 -12.43
N GLU A 124 2.81 0.57 -11.87
CA GLU A 124 4.07 1.25 -12.19
C GLU A 124 4.39 1.19 -13.68
N LYS A 125 4.25 0.00 -14.29
CA LYS A 125 4.48 -0.19 -15.73
C LYS A 125 3.52 0.66 -16.55
N MET A 126 2.22 0.64 -16.22
CA MET A 126 1.21 1.44 -16.90
C MET A 126 1.52 2.95 -16.81
N MET A 127 1.91 3.43 -15.63
CA MET A 127 2.31 4.82 -15.43
C MET A 127 3.61 5.17 -16.17
N ALA A 128 4.51 4.22 -16.36
CA ALA A 128 5.80 4.45 -17.02
C ALA A 128 5.66 4.69 -18.53
N ASP A 129 4.66 4.11 -19.19
CA ASP A 129 4.52 4.10 -20.67
C ASP A 129 4.38 5.51 -21.28
N GLY A 130 3.82 6.48 -20.55
CA GLY A 130 3.68 7.87 -21.01
C GLY A 130 4.66 8.86 -20.36
N MET A 131 5.65 8.37 -19.61
CA MET A 131 6.64 9.22 -18.95
C MET A 131 7.90 9.40 -19.80
N PRO A 132 8.57 10.57 -19.73
CA PRO A 132 9.84 10.77 -20.41
C PRO A 132 10.90 9.75 -19.99
N GLU A 133 11.81 9.43 -20.90
CA GLU A 133 12.94 8.56 -20.60
C GLU A 133 13.82 9.12 -19.46
N GLY A 134 14.38 8.22 -18.65
CA GLY A 134 15.38 8.57 -17.64
C GLY A 134 14.89 8.52 -16.20
N TYR A 135 13.58 8.54 -15.93
CA TYR A 135 13.08 8.25 -14.58
C TYR A 135 13.36 6.79 -14.24
N LYS A 136 14.11 6.57 -13.16
CA LYS A 136 14.42 5.26 -12.61
C LYS A 136 14.23 5.29 -11.10
N PHE A 137 13.54 4.29 -10.58
CA PHE A 137 13.54 4.02 -9.16
C PHE A 137 14.84 3.28 -8.83
N LEU A 138 15.73 3.91 -8.05
CA LEU A 138 17.11 3.44 -7.88
C LEU A 138 17.28 2.41 -6.75
N SER A 139 16.44 2.48 -5.72
CA SER A 139 16.55 1.59 -4.57
C SER A 139 16.09 0.18 -4.93
N GLU A 140 16.91 -0.82 -4.61
CA GLU A 140 16.54 -2.23 -4.81
C GLU A 140 15.57 -2.66 -3.69
N PRO A 141 14.36 -3.16 -4.02
CA PRO A 141 13.34 -3.49 -3.02
C PRO A 141 13.75 -4.49 -1.94
N ASN A 142 14.54 -5.51 -2.28
CA ASN A 142 14.99 -6.53 -1.33
C ASN A 142 16.10 -6.01 -0.41
N GLU A 143 16.96 -5.11 -0.87
CA GLU A 143 17.95 -4.44 -0.02
C GLU A 143 17.26 -3.62 1.07
N VAL A 144 16.23 -2.84 0.70
CA VAL A 144 15.44 -2.07 1.68
C VAL A 144 14.69 -3.00 2.63
N ALA A 145 14.04 -4.05 2.11
CA ALA A 145 13.33 -5.02 2.94
C ALA A 145 14.29 -5.72 3.92
N GLY A 146 15.48 -6.13 3.47
CA GLY A 146 16.52 -6.71 4.31
C GLY A 146 16.93 -5.79 5.45
N ALA A 147 17.23 -4.51 5.14
CA ALA A 147 17.62 -3.53 6.14
C ALA A 147 16.55 -3.27 7.22
N VAL A 148 15.25 -3.35 6.85
CA VAL A 148 14.14 -3.26 7.80
C VAL A 148 14.02 -4.53 8.63
N LEU A 149 14.12 -5.71 8.01
CA LEU A 149 13.98 -7.00 8.67
C LEU A 149 15.13 -7.33 9.63
N GLU A 150 16.29 -6.68 9.49
CA GLU A 150 17.39 -6.72 10.46
C GLU A 150 17.05 -6.09 11.82
N LYS A 151 15.98 -5.30 11.91
CA LYS A 151 15.56 -4.69 13.17
C LYS A 151 14.79 -5.69 14.03
N SER A 152 14.62 -5.35 15.32
CA SER A 152 13.88 -6.22 16.24
C SER A 152 12.44 -6.42 15.76
N THR A 153 11.89 -7.62 15.98
CA THR A 153 10.50 -7.95 15.62
C THR A 153 9.51 -6.91 16.10
N TRP A 154 9.69 -6.37 17.31
CA TRP A 154 8.82 -5.32 17.83
C TRP A 154 8.88 -4.03 17.00
N ALA A 155 10.07 -3.57 16.62
CA ALA A 155 10.23 -2.38 15.80
C ALA A 155 9.64 -2.57 14.40
N VAL A 156 9.86 -3.73 13.79
CA VAL A 156 9.28 -4.05 12.48
C VAL A 156 7.76 -4.10 12.57
N MET A 157 7.19 -4.78 13.58
CA MET A 157 5.73 -4.84 13.75
C MET A 157 5.11 -3.48 14.04
N ALA A 158 5.77 -2.62 14.82
CA ALA A 158 5.30 -1.26 15.04
C ALA A 158 5.27 -0.44 13.74
N LEU A 159 6.31 -0.58 12.91
CA LEU A 159 6.36 0.06 11.59
C LEU A 159 5.26 -0.48 10.66
N ILE A 160 5.06 -1.80 10.60
CA ILE A 160 4.00 -2.41 9.80
C ILE A 160 2.64 -1.88 10.25
N PHE A 161 2.36 -1.89 11.55
CA PHE A 161 1.09 -1.40 12.08
C PHE A 161 0.83 0.08 11.75
N GLU A 162 1.85 0.92 11.86
CA GLU A 162 1.75 2.33 11.45
C GLU A 162 1.44 2.44 9.95
N ILE A 163 2.09 1.62 9.11
CA ILE A 163 1.83 1.56 7.68
C ILE A 163 0.38 1.20 7.38
N GLU A 164 -0.13 0.12 7.97
CA GLU A 164 -1.53 -0.29 7.80
C GLU A 164 -2.54 0.80 8.20
N LEU A 165 -2.25 1.53 9.28
CA LEU A 165 -3.10 2.62 9.74
C LEU A 165 -3.07 3.81 8.79
N PHE A 166 -1.88 4.28 8.40
CA PHE A 166 -1.80 5.47 7.57
C PHE A 166 -2.24 5.19 6.13
N THR A 167 -2.02 3.99 5.58
CA THR A 167 -2.50 3.64 4.22
C THR A 167 -4.02 3.63 4.19
N GLN A 168 -4.67 3.10 5.23
CA GLN A 168 -6.11 3.16 5.38
C GLN A 168 -6.61 4.61 5.48
N GLU A 169 -5.91 5.48 6.23
CA GLU A 169 -6.28 6.88 6.34
C GLU A 169 -6.05 7.66 5.03
N HIS A 170 -4.93 7.41 4.33
CA HIS A 170 -4.67 7.96 3.00
C HIS A 170 -5.78 7.59 2.02
N TYR A 171 -6.25 6.34 2.05
CA TYR A 171 -7.34 5.91 1.21
C TYR A 171 -8.62 6.71 1.50
N LYS A 172 -9.09 6.70 2.75
CA LYS A 172 -10.34 7.35 3.17
C LYS A 172 -10.34 8.86 2.96
N GLN A 173 -9.22 9.52 3.26
CA GLN A 173 -9.15 10.98 3.26
C GLN A 173 -8.75 11.57 1.90
N SER A 174 -8.09 10.79 1.04
CA SER A 174 -7.49 11.34 -0.18
C SER A 174 -7.77 10.55 -1.45
N ILE A 175 -7.80 9.22 -1.42
CA ILE A 175 -8.00 8.41 -2.64
C ILE A 175 -9.50 8.25 -2.93
N GLU A 176 -10.27 7.73 -1.97
CA GLU A 176 -11.71 7.50 -2.10
C GLU A 176 -12.53 8.74 -2.52
N PRO A 177 -12.30 9.95 -1.96
CA PRO A 177 -13.07 11.13 -2.33
C PRO A 177 -12.62 11.81 -3.63
N GLU A 178 -11.50 11.41 -4.24
CA GLU A 178 -10.97 12.05 -5.46
C GLU A 178 -11.54 11.36 -6.71
N GLU A 179 -12.39 12.06 -7.44
CA GLU A 179 -13.09 11.52 -8.61
C GLU A 179 -12.24 11.54 -9.90
N ASN A 180 -11.15 12.32 -9.92
CA ASN A 180 -10.38 12.61 -11.14
C ASN A 180 -8.92 12.13 -11.05
N LEU A 181 -8.74 10.86 -10.64
CA LEU A 181 -7.47 10.14 -10.76
C LEU A 181 -7.51 9.18 -11.95
N SER A 182 -6.38 9.12 -12.66
CA SER A 182 -6.15 8.11 -13.69
C SER A 182 -6.20 6.69 -13.14
#